data_AF-A0A5J4QK52-F1
#
_entry.id   AF-A0A5J4QK52-F1
#
_cell.length_a   1.000
_cell.length_b   1.000
_cell.length_c   1.000
_cell.angle_alpha   90.00
_cell.angle_beta   90.00
_cell.angle_gamma   90.00
#
_symmetry.space_group_name_H-M   'P 1'
#
loop_
_entity.id
_entity.type
_entity.pdbx_description
1 polymer ?
#
loop_
_entity_poly.entity_id
_entity_poly.type
_entity_poly.pdbx_seq_one_letter_code
_entity_poly.pdbx_strand_id
1 'polypeptide(L)'
;MKRHMEKCKKNNGKIVKKVILEKFARPFVPHLLNNITYRYLFVNDREIEFKPTQYYITYDIETFEKYIQQNYREDSTIISYLIPYCIASTVKNKSGLHSFCYDIRQADFLDQWLDQVFEEAKQIKKDNKYEDESIPQHFEVPVIGFNSAKFDVSLVFKNLKQKNWRIVKHIGSGTV
;
A
#
# COMPACT_ATOMS: atom_id res chain seq x y z
N MET A 1 14.35 17.68 17.59
CA MET A 1 15.58 18.48 17.36
C MET A 1 16.51 18.60 18.58
N LYS A 2 16.05 19.00 19.78
CA LYS A 2 16.90 19.16 21.00
C LYS A 2 17.79 17.94 21.35
N ARG A 3 17.22 16.73 21.41
CA ARG A 3 17.99 15.49 21.68
C ARG A 3 19.13 15.23 20.68
N HIS A 4 18.93 15.57 19.41
CA HIS A 4 19.96 15.40 18.38
C HIS A 4 21.12 16.39 18.62
N MET A 5 20.82 17.65 18.92
CA MET A 5 21.85 18.66 19.20
C MET A 5 22.70 18.33 20.43
N GLU A 6 22.09 17.83 21.50
CA GLU A 6 22.83 17.38 22.69
C GLU A 6 23.78 16.20 22.37
N LYS A 7 23.33 15.26 21.53
CA LYS A 7 24.14 14.12 21.08
C LYS A 7 25.32 14.57 20.20
N CYS A 8 25.10 15.52 19.29
CA CYS A 8 26.16 16.09 18.45
C CYS A 8 27.17 16.91 19.27
N LYS A 9 26.72 17.69 20.25
CA LYS A 9 27.61 18.40 21.19
C LYS A 9 28.49 17.43 21.95
N LYS A 10 27.93 16.32 22.47
CA LYS A 10 28.70 15.27 23.15
C LYS A 10 29.74 14.57 22.27
N ASN A 11 29.49 14.52 20.96
CA ASN A 11 30.40 13.91 19.99
C ASN A 11 31.34 14.92 19.31
N ASN A 12 31.42 16.17 19.79
CA ASN A 12 32.17 17.27 19.15
C ASN A 12 31.88 17.41 17.65
N GLY A 13 30.62 17.21 17.24
CA GLY A 13 30.22 17.24 15.83
C GLY A 13 30.75 16.09 14.96
N LYS A 14 31.50 15.13 15.53
CA LYS A 14 31.97 13.96 14.79
C LYS A 14 30.86 12.91 14.66
N ILE A 15 30.68 12.40 13.45
CA ILE A 15 29.75 11.30 13.19
C ILE A 15 30.40 10.00 13.69
N VAL A 16 29.90 9.50 14.82
CA VAL A 16 30.32 8.20 15.35
C VAL A 16 29.42 7.12 14.75
N LYS A 17 29.94 6.36 13.77
CA LYS A 17 29.27 5.17 13.24
C LYS A 17 29.59 3.98 14.14
N LYS A 18 28.63 3.55 14.97
CA LYS A 18 28.73 2.29 15.72
C LYS A 18 27.94 1.21 14.96
N VAL A 19 28.61 0.14 14.57
CA VAL A 19 27.93 -1.06 14.07
C VAL A 19 27.44 -1.84 15.28
N ILE A 20 26.13 -2.03 15.39
CA ILE A 20 25.52 -2.90 16.38
C ILE A 20 25.16 -4.19 15.65
N LEU A 21 25.89 -5.26 15.94
CA LEU A 21 25.55 -6.59 15.45
C LEU A 21 24.50 -7.20 16.38
N GLU A 22 23.55 -7.95 15.83
CA GLU A 22 22.64 -8.74 16.65
C GLU A 22 23.43 -9.82 17.41
N LYS A 23 23.03 -10.10 18.65
CA LYS A 23 23.70 -11.09 19.52
C LYS A 23 23.65 -12.52 18.95
N PHE A 24 22.72 -12.77 18.04
CA PHE A 24 22.54 -14.04 17.36
C PHE A 24 22.52 -13.80 15.85
N ALA A 25 23.16 -14.68 15.09
CA ALA A 25 23.05 -14.66 13.63
C ALA A 25 21.61 -14.99 13.24
N ARG A 26 20.87 -13.96 12.81
CA ARG A 26 19.58 -14.15 12.14
C ARG A 26 19.82 -14.12 10.63
N PRO A 27 19.19 -15.01 9.86
CA PRO A 27 19.06 -14.81 8.43
C PRO A 27 18.47 -13.41 8.21
N PHE A 28 19.16 -12.54 7.46
CA PHE A 28 18.65 -11.20 7.18
C PHE A 28 17.52 -11.28 6.15
N VAL A 29 16.36 -11.75 6.61
CA VAL A 29 15.12 -11.84 5.83
C VAL A 29 13.99 -11.18 6.65
N PRO A 30 14.05 -9.85 6.89
CA PRO A 30 13.15 -9.20 7.84
C PRO A 30 11.67 -9.34 7.48
N HIS A 31 11.35 -9.41 6.19
CA HIS A 31 9.98 -9.58 5.69
C HIS A 31 9.40 -10.97 6.00
N LEU A 32 10.25 -11.99 6.14
CA LEU A 32 9.84 -13.34 6.52
C LEU A 32 9.75 -13.47 8.05
N LEU A 33 10.73 -12.94 8.77
CA LEU A 33 10.78 -13.01 10.24
C LEU A 33 9.73 -12.15 10.96
N ASN A 34 9.29 -11.04 10.34
CA ASN A 34 8.20 -10.21 10.87
C ASN A 34 6.81 -10.75 10.49
N ASN A 35 6.72 -11.79 9.66
CA ASN A 35 5.44 -12.39 9.29
C ASN A 35 4.95 -13.29 10.44
N ILE A 36 3.82 -12.93 11.05
CA ILE A 36 3.23 -13.66 12.18
C ILE A 36 2.91 -15.12 11.84
N THR A 37 2.46 -15.38 10.60
CA THR A 37 2.13 -16.71 10.09
C THR A 37 3.38 -17.56 10.01
N TYR A 38 4.43 -17.04 9.37
CA TYR A 38 5.69 -17.77 9.23
C TYR A 38 6.30 -18.09 10.59
N ARG A 39 6.32 -17.11 11.51
CA ARG A 39 6.85 -17.31 12.87
C ARG A 39 6.08 -18.38 13.64
N TYR A 40 4.75 -18.41 13.51
CA TYR A 40 3.92 -19.45 14.12
C TYR A 40 4.26 -20.82 13.56
N LEU A 41 4.33 -20.96 12.24
CA LEU A 41 4.63 -22.23 11.59
C LEU A 41 6.03 -22.73 11.95
N PHE A 42 7.03 -21.84 11.98
CA PHE A 42 8.41 -22.17 12.36
C PHE A 42 8.55 -22.71 13.79
N VAL A 43 7.88 -22.11 14.77
CA VAL A 43 7.95 -22.57 16.18
C VAL A 43 7.26 -23.92 16.39
N ASN A 44 6.38 -24.32 15.47
CA ASN A 44 5.62 -25.57 15.55
C ASN A 44 6.10 -26.64 14.56
N ASP A 45 7.26 -26.47 13.92
CA ASP A 45 7.81 -27.39 12.90
C ASP A 45 6.85 -27.64 11.71
N ARG A 46 6.10 -26.60 11.31
CA ARG A 46 5.06 -26.63 10.26
C ARG A 46 5.41 -25.72 9.06
N GLU A 47 6.69 -25.42 8.82
CA GLU A 47 7.10 -24.46 7.77
C GLU A 47 6.68 -24.87 6.36
N ILE A 48 6.54 -26.18 6.11
CA ILE A 48 6.08 -26.73 4.83
C ILE A 48 4.66 -26.26 4.46
N GLU A 49 3.88 -25.80 5.45
CA GLU A 49 2.52 -25.31 5.24
C GLU A 49 2.49 -23.84 4.83
N PHE A 50 3.61 -23.12 4.92
CA PHE A 50 3.65 -21.69 4.59
C PHE A 50 3.29 -21.46 3.12
N LYS A 51 2.25 -20.66 2.90
CA LYS A 51 1.77 -20.25 1.57
C LYS A 51 2.02 -18.74 1.40
N PRO A 52 2.69 -18.32 0.31
CA PRO A 52 2.74 -16.91 -0.05
C PRO A 52 1.34 -16.40 -0.43
N THR A 53 1.11 -15.10 -0.35
CA THR A 53 -0.12 -14.49 -0.86
C THR A 53 -0.22 -14.71 -2.37
N GLN A 54 -1.25 -15.42 -2.83
CA GLN A 54 -1.41 -15.81 -4.23
C GLN A 54 -2.39 -14.91 -4.98
N TYR A 55 -3.36 -14.35 -4.27
CA TYR A 55 -4.48 -13.62 -4.84
C TYR A 55 -4.39 -12.13 -4.51
N TYR A 56 -4.67 -11.28 -5.49
CA TYR A 56 -4.42 -9.84 -5.43
C TYR A 56 -5.28 -9.09 -6.45
N ILE A 57 -5.37 -7.77 -6.27
CA ILE A 57 -5.96 -6.84 -7.24
C ILE A 57 -4.84 -5.98 -7.81
N THR A 58 -4.88 -5.74 -9.11
CA THR A 58 -4.06 -4.73 -9.77
C THR A 58 -4.94 -3.65 -10.36
N TYR A 59 -4.42 -2.44 -10.48
CA TYR A 59 -5.12 -1.36 -11.16
C TYR A 59 -4.14 -0.40 -11.84
N ASP A 60 -4.66 0.33 -12.82
CA ASP A 60 -3.95 1.39 -13.54
C ASP A 60 -4.94 2.50 -13.89
N ILE A 61 -4.47 3.75 -13.88
CA ILE A 61 -5.31 4.93 -14.11
C ILE A 61 -4.75 5.69 -15.32
N GLU A 62 -5.59 5.82 -16.35
CA GLU A 62 -5.29 6.76 -17.42
C GLU A 62 -5.80 8.15 -17.04
N THR A 63 -5.02 9.16 -17.39
CA THR A 63 -5.34 10.56 -17.11
C THR A 63 -5.29 11.38 -18.38
N PHE A 64 -6.03 12.49 -18.40
CA PHE A 64 -5.84 13.53 -19.40
C PHE A 64 -5.48 14.85 -18.73
N GLU A 65 -4.77 15.68 -19.49
CA GLU A 65 -4.33 16.98 -19.03
C GLU A 65 -5.43 18.04 -19.28
N LYS A 66 -5.84 18.73 -18.23
CA LYS A 66 -6.71 19.91 -18.30
C LYS A 66 -5.88 21.16 -18.08
N TYR A 67 -5.70 21.93 -19.15
CA TYR A 67 -5.02 23.22 -19.11
C TYR A 67 -5.83 24.27 -18.36
N ILE A 68 -5.19 25.01 -17.45
CA ILE A 68 -5.86 25.99 -16.58
C ILE A 68 -5.10 27.29 -16.34
N GLN A 69 -3.77 27.34 -16.52
CA GLN A 69 -2.93 28.54 -16.30
C GLN A 69 -3.36 29.41 -15.09
N GLN A 70 -3.42 28.79 -13.91
CA GLN A 70 -3.93 29.43 -12.71
C GLN A 70 -2.79 29.86 -11.78
N ASN A 71 -2.71 31.15 -11.44
CA ASN A 71 -1.78 31.61 -10.40
C ASN A 71 -2.23 31.09 -9.03
N TYR A 72 -1.36 30.34 -8.36
CA TYR A 72 -1.60 29.81 -7.03
C TYR A 72 -1.09 30.76 -5.93
N ARG A 73 -0.01 31.50 -6.21
CA ARG A 73 0.62 32.56 -5.38
C ARG A 73 1.36 33.56 -6.28
N GLU A 74 1.99 34.58 -5.70
CA GLU A 74 2.78 35.60 -6.42
C GLU A 74 3.83 34.97 -7.37
N ASP A 75 4.52 33.92 -6.93
CA ASP A 75 5.62 33.31 -7.69
C ASP A 75 5.30 31.92 -8.27
N SER A 76 4.03 31.52 -8.31
CA SER A 76 3.68 30.16 -8.76
C SER A 76 2.40 30.10 -9.58
N THR A 77 2.50 29.45 -10.74
CA THR A 77 1.39 29.22 -11.67
C THR A 77 1.22 27.71 -11.89
N ILE A 78 0.01 27.21 -11.70
CA ILE A 78 -0.39 25.87 -12.07
C ILE A 78 -0.76 25.90 -13.56
N ILE A 79 0.00 25.19 -14.38
CA ILE A 79 -0.21 25.16 -15.83
C ILE A 79 -1.42 24.29 -16.18
N SER A 80 -1.53 23.14 -15.53
CA SER A 80 -2.57 22.14 -15.80
C SER A 80 -2.86 21.26 -14.59
N TYR A 81 -4.00 20.55 -14.66
CA TYR A 81 -4.34 19.44 -13.77
C TYR A 81 -4.41 18.14 -14.55
N LEU A 82 -3.97 17.04 -13.94
CA LEU A 82 -4.28 15.70 -14.45
C LEU A 82 -5.62 15.25 -13.88
N ILE A 83 -6.53 14.87 -14.76
CA ILE A 83 -7.86 14.38 -14.41
C ILE A 83 -7.93 12.89 -14.75
N PRO A 84 -8.36 12.04 -13.82
CA PRO A 84 -8.64 10.63 -14.12
C PRO A 84 -9.63 10.50 -15.27
N TYR A 85 -9.23 9.78 -16.31
CA TYR A 85 -10.03 9.50 -17.50
C TYR A 85 -10.74 8.15 -17.37
N CYS A 86 -9.97 7.11 -17.06
CA CYS A 86 -10.47 5.78 -16.78
C CYS A 86 -9.56 5.07 -15.78
N ILE A 87 -10.11 4.04 -15.15
CA ILE A 87 -9.42 3.17 -14.22
C ILE A 87 -9.75 1.72 -14.59
N ALA A 88 -8.72 0.95 -14.86
CA ALA A 88 -8.84 -0.48 -15.15
C ALA A 88 -8.30 -1.27 -13.97
N SER A 89 -8.88 -2.44 -13.72
CA SER A 89 -8.39 -3.35 -12.68
C SER A 89 -8.50 -4.78 -13.12
N THR A 90 -7.53 -5.58 -12.68
CA THR A 90 -7.52 -7.02 -12.87
C THR A 90 -7.42 -7.69 -11.51
N VAL A 91 -8.34 -8.61 -11.27
CA VAL A 91 -8.44 -9.41 -10.05
C VAL A 91 -7.90 -10.80 -10.34
N LYS A 92 -6.92 -11.23 -9.55
CA LYS A 92 -6.49 -12.62 -9.49
C LYS A 92 -7.08 -13.25 -8.24
N ASN A 93 -8.11 -14.08 -8.40
CA ASN A 93 -8.74 -14.84 -7.31
C ASN A 93 -8.54 -16.36 -7.53
N LYS A 94 -9.12 -17.17 -6.64
CA LYS A 94 -9.01 -18.64 -6.72
C LYS A 94 -9.67 -19.21 -7.97
N SER A 95 -10.79 -18.62 -8.41
CA SER A 95 -11.54 -19.06 -9.59
C SER A 95 -10.87 -18.69 -10.92
N GLY A 96 -10.05 -17.64 -10.96
CA GLY A 96 -9.41 -17.22 -12.20
C GLY A 96 -8.88 -15.78 -12.20
N LEU A 97 -8.83 -15.22 -13.41
CA LEU A 97 -8.52 -13.82 -13.67
C LEU A 97 -9.75 -13.19 -14.30
N HIS A 98 -10.16 -12.03 -13.79
CA HIS A 98 -11.16 -11.18 -14.45
C HIS A 98 -10.78 -9.72 -14.31
N SER A 99 -11.31 -8.90 -15.19
CA SER A 99 -11.01 -7.46 -15.21
C SER A 99 -12.28 -6.64 -15.29
N PHE A 100 -12.22 -5.42 -14.77
CA PHE A 100 -13.28 -4.42 -14.87
C PHE A 100 -12.68 -3.04 -15.10
N CYS A 101 -13.45 -2.15 -15.71
CA CYS A 101 -13.02 -0.81 -16.05
C CYS A 101 -14.17 0.18 -15.82
N TYR A 102 -13.83 1.33 -15.28
CA TYR A 102 -14.73 2.46 -15.09
C TYR A 102 -14.11 3.71 -15.71
N ASP A 103 -14.95 4.57 -16.28
CA ASP A 103 -14.48 5.78 -16.95
C ASP A 103 -15.41 6.97 -16.73
N ILE A 104 -14.91 8.13 -17.12
CA ILE A 104 -15.54 9.45 -16.93
C ILE A 104 -16.96 9.58 -17.50
N ARG A 105 -17.41 8.67 -18.37
CA ARG A 105 -18.80 8.68 -18.88
C ARG A 105 -19.81 8.30 -17.80
N GLN A 106 -19.37 7.65 -16.73
CA GLN A 106 -20.19 7.30 -15.57
C GLN A 106 -19.99 8.34 -14.47
N ALA A 107 -21.09 8.84 -13.90
CA ALA A 107 -21.01 9.72 -12.73
C ALA A 107 -20.35 8.95 -11.55
N ASP A 108 -19.48 9.63 -10.81
CA ASP A 108 -18.81 9.06 -9.62
C ASP A 108 -18.08 7.73 -9.89
N PHE A 109 -17.54 7.55 -11.11
CA PHE A 109 -16.93 6.30 -11.56
C PHE A 109 -15.79 5.78 -10.65
N LEU A 110 -15.05 6.68 -9.99
CA LEU A 110 -14.01 6.30 -9.03
C LEU A 110 -14.60 5.73 -7.73
N ASP A 111 -15.77 6.19 -7.32
CA ASP A 111 -16.46 5.67 -6.13
C ASP A 111 -17.06 4.29 -6.43
N GLN A 112 -17.67 4.15 -7.61
CA GLN A 112 -18.15 2.84 -8.09
C GLN A 112 -17.01 1.83 -8.22
N TRP A 113 -15.85 2.27 -8.72
CA TRP A 113 -14.65 1.45 -8.77
C TRP A 113 -14.18 1.02 -7.37
N LEU A 114 -14.17 1.93 -6.38
CA LEU A 114 -13.80 1.61 -5.00
C LEU A 114 -14.75 0.57 -4.38
N ASP A 115 -16.06 0.71 -4.59
CA ASP A 115 -17.05 -0.25 -4.12
C ASP A 115 -16.79 -1.64 -4.70
N GLN A 116 -16.54 -1.74 -6.02
CA GLN A 116 -16.19 -3.00 -6.67
C GLN A 116 -14.89 -3.59 -6.09
N VAL A 117 -13.85 -2.77 -5.94
CA VAL A 117 -12.56 -3.20 -5.35
C VAL A 117 -12.75 -3.75 -3.93
N PHE A 118 -13.61 -3.14 -3.11
CA PHE A 118 -13.88 -3.63 -1.76
C PHE A 118 -14.64 -4.96 -1.74
N GLU A 119 -15.61 -5.18 -2.64
CA GLU A 119 -16.27 -6.48 -2.75
C GLU A 119 -15.29 -7.57 -3.21
N GLU A 120 -14.45 -7.29 -4.21
CA GLU A 120 -13.41 -8.20 -4.67
C GLU A 120 -12.38 -8.50 -3.56
N ALA A 121 -12.02 -7.49 -2.78
CA ALA A 121 -11.10 -7.66 -1.66
C ALA A 121 -11.67 -8.60 -0.58
N LYS A 122 -12.99 -8.58 -0.33
CA LYS A 122 -13.61 -9.56 0.59
C LYS A 122 -13.42 -10.98 0.08
N GLN A 123 -13.55 -11.20 -1.23
CA GLN A 123 -13.35 -12.53 -1.82
C GLN A 123 -11.88 -12.95 -1.78
N ILE A 124 -10.96 -12.06 -2.18
CA ILE A 124 -9.51 -12.34 -2.14
C ILE A 124 -9.04 -12.64 -0.71
N LYS A 125 -9.59 -11.95 0.30
CA LYS A 125 -9.29 -12.25 1.70
C LYS A 125 -9.69 -13.67 2.08
N LYS A 126 -10.85 -14.16 1.61
CA LYS A 126 -11.29 -15.55 1.83
C LYS A 126 -10.38 -16.53 1.09
N ASP A 127 -10.05 -16.23 -0.16
CA ASP A 127 -9.24 -17.11 -1.01
C ASP A 127 -7.80 -17.26 -0.48
N ASN A 128 -7.24 -16.21 0.12
CA ASN A 128 -5.91 -16.24 0.75
C ASN A 128 -5.93 -16.80 2.19
N LYS A 129 -7.09 -17.20 2.74
CA LYS A 129 -7.17 -17.72 4.12
C LYS A 129 -6.65 -19.16 4.19
N TYR A 130 -5.93 -19.50 5.26
CA TYR A 130 -5.57 -20.88 5.57
C TYR A 130 -6.83 -21.69 5.94
N GLU A 131 -6.83 -22.98 5.60
CA GLU A 131 -7.92 -23.89 5.99
C GLU A 131 -7.91 -24.16 7.50
N ASP A 132 -6.71 -24.29 8.09
CA ASP A 132 -6.51 -24.34 9.54
C ASP A 132 -6.66 -22.94 10.15
N GLU A 133 -7.77 -22.72 10.86
CA GLU A 133 -8.07 -21.45 11.51
C GLU A 133 -7.16 -21.12 12.70
N SER A 134 -6.38 -22.08 13.20
CA SER A 134 -5.40 -21.85 14.26
C SER A 134 -4.18 -21.07 13.77
N ILE A 135 -3.92 -21.07 12.46
CA ILE A 135 -2.78 -20.37 11.86
C ILE A 135 -3.07 -18.85 11.86
N PRO A 136 -2.30 -18.04 12.59
CA PRO A 136 -2.51 -16.60 12.62
C PRO A 136 -2.13 -15.96 11.28
N GLN A 137 -2.94 -15.00 10.82
CA GLN A 137 -2.82 -14.36 9.50
C GLN A 137 -3.06 -12.85 9.58
N HIS A 138 -2.30 -12.09 8.78
CA HIS A 138 -2.68 -10.72 8.43
C HIS A 138 -3.71 -10.74 7.29
N PHE A 139 -4.84 -10.09 7.53
CA PHE A 139 -5.97 -10.05 6.58
C PHE A 139 -5.90 -8.90 5.57
N GLU A 140 -4.69 -8.43 5.28
CA GLU A 140 -4.48 -7.37 4.30
C GLU A 140 -4.55 -7.97 2.89
N VAL A 141 -5.32 -7.32 2.02
CA VAL A 141 -5.45 -7.72 0.62
C VAL A 141 -4.50 -6.84 -0.21
N PRO A 142 -3.61 -7.42 -1.02
CA PRO A 142 -2.76 -6.63 -1.90
C PRO A 142 -3.59 -5.98 -3.01
N VAL A 143 -3.55 -4.66 -3.06
CA VAL A 143 -4.06 -3.84 -4.17
C VAL A 143 -2.89 -3.07 -4.74
N ILE A 144 -2.53 -3.35 -5.99
CA ILE A 144 -1.27 -2.98 -6.60
C ILE A 144 -1.53 -2.01 -7.75
N GLY A 145 -1.06 -0.76 -7.64
CA GLY A 145 -1.11 0.22 -8.72
C GLY A 145 0.10 0.10 -9.65
N PHE A 146 -0.11 0.09 -10.96
CA PHE A 146 0.96 0.15 -11.96
C PHE A 146 1.46 1.59 -12.19
N ASN A 147 2.58 1.77 -12.91
CA ASN A 147 3.24 3.04 -13.28
C ASN A 147 3.69 4.02 -12.17
N SER A 148 2.95 4.18 -11.07
CA SER A 148 3.41 4.70 -9.78
C SER A 148 2.25 4.66 -8.79
N ALA A 149 2.29 3.70 -7.85
CA ALA A 149 1.29 3.64 -6.78
C ALA A 149 1.16 4.98 -6.02
N LYS A 150 2.22 5.80 -5.91
CA LYS A 150 2.11 7.11 -5.26
C LYS A 150 1.29 8.11 -6.09
N PHE A 151 1.48 8.11 -7.40
CA PHE A 151 0.75 8.99 -8.30
C PHE A 151 -0.71 8.57 -8.38
N ASP A 152 -0.99 7.32 -8.70
CA ASP A 152 -2.37 6.84 -8.87
C ASP A 152 -3.16 6.90 -7.57
N VAL A 153 -2.56 6.52 -6.43
CA VAL A 153 -3.21 6.68 -5.13
C VAL A 153 -3.55 8.14 -4.85
N SER A 154 -2.74 9.10 -5.31
CA SER A 154 -3.02 10.52 -5.10
C SER A 154 -4.29 10.97 -5.86
N LEU A 155 -4.57 10.36 -7.02
CA LEU A 155 -5.75 10.65 -7.83
C LEU A 155 -7.04 10.14 -7.18
N VAL A 156 -7.00 8.96 -6.55
CA VAL A 156 -8.15 8.38 -5.83
C VAL A 156 -8.21 8.75 -4.35
N PHE A 157 -7.24 9.53 -3.86
CA PHE A 157 -7.09 9.81 -2.43
C PHE A 157 -8.30 10.51 -1.81
N LYS A 158 -8.94 11.41 -2.57
CA LYS A 158 -10.15 12.10 -2.14
C LYS A 158 -11.31 11.11 -1.97
N ASN A 159 -11.44 10.16 -2.91
CA ASN A 159 -12.44 9.10 -2.89
C ASN A 159 -12.18 8.11 -1.74
N LEU A 160 -10.91 7.88 -1.37
CA LEU A 160 -10.53 7.09 -0.19
C LEU A 160 -10.89 7.76 1.16
N LYS A 161 -11.31 9.02 1.17
CA LYS A 161 -11.77 9.72 2.36
C LYS A 161 -13.27 10.00 2.25
N GLN A 162 -14.09 8.99 2.56
CA GLN A 162 -15.54 9.09 2.50
C GLN A 162 -16.20 8.67 3.81
N LYS A 163 -17.53 8.78 3.89
CA LYS A 163 -18.29 8.39 5.09
C LYS A 163 -18.20 6.88 5.37
N ASN A 164 -18.03 6.07 4.34
CA ASN A 164 -18.13 4.61 4.42
C ASN A 164 -16.80 3.93 4.79
N TRP A 165 -15.66 4.59 4.58
CA TRP A 165 -14.33 4.03 4.87
C TRP A 165 -13.36 5.12 5.30
N ARG A 166 -12.38 4.73 6.12
CA ARG A 166 -11.32 5.64 6.60
C ARG A 166 -9.95 5.02 6.42
N ILE A 167 -8.97 5.87 6.14
CA ILE A 167 -7.58 5.46 6.10
C ILE A 167 -7.07 5.29 7.53
N VAL A 168 -6.68 4.07 7.91
CA VAL A 168 -6.22 3.74 9.26
C VAL A 168 -4.74 4.06 9.44
N LYS A 169 -3.92 3.87 8.40
CA LYS A 169 -2.47 4.06 8.46
C LYS A 169 -1.91 4.44 7.09
N HIS A 170 -0.98 5.38 7.09
CA HIS A 170 -0.07 5.61 5.96
C HIS A 170 1.31 5.05 6.33
N ILE A 171 1.77 4.02 5.61
CA ILE A 171 3.12 3.48 5.81
C ILE A 171 4.10 4.38 5.05
N GLY A 172 5.10 4.92 5.74
CA GLY A 172 6.13 5.78 5.15
C GLY A 172 5.93 7.29 5.36
N SER A 173 4.85 7.73 6.01
CA SER A 173 4.84 9.07 6.61
C SER A 173 5.70 9.00 7.87
N GLY A 174 6.90 9.57 7.82
CA GLY A 174 7.73 9.71 9.01
C GLY A 174 6.91 10.36 10.12
N THR A 175 6.81 9.71 11.27
CA THR A 175 6.40 10.38 12.50
C THR A 175 7.41 11.49 12.75
N VAL A 176 6.96 12.73 12.53
CA VAL A 176 7.68 13.94 12.96
C VAL A 176 7.61 14.03 14.48
#